data_AF-A0A7L4Q1V0-F1
#
_entry.id   AF-A0A7L4Q1V0-F1
#
_cell.length_a   1.000
_cell.length_b   1.000
_cell.length_c   1.000
_cell.angle_alpha   90.00
_cell.angle_beta   90.00
_cell.angle_gamma   90.00
#
_symmetry.space_group_name_H-M   'P 1'
#
loop_
_entity.id
_entity.type
_entity.pdbx_description
1 polymer ?
#
loop_
_entity_poly.entity_id
_entity_poly.type
_entity_poly.pdbx_seq_one_letter_code
_entity_poly.pdbx_strand_id
1 'polypeptide(L)'
;THIGVALAVKTGEAEAGMCVYSAAQALGLPFVPVGTERYELAFRTGDSDDPRITALVQAIASPEFREILSGLGGYTTQETGVLRQVP
;
A
#
# COMPACT_ATOMS: atom_id res chain seq x y z
N THR A 1 -8.09 -1.26 12.11
CA THR A 1 -6.96 -1.04 11.17
C THR A 1 -6.30 -2.39 10.88
N HIS A 2 -5.55 -2.55 9.78
CA HIS A 2 -4.93 -3.85 9.46
C HIS A 2 -3.98 -4.37 10.54
N ILE A 3 -3.17 -3.49 11.15
CA ILE A 3 -2.30 -3.84 12.27
C ILE A 3 -3.11 -4.28 13.50
N GLY A 4 -4.24 -3.62 13.80
CA GLY A 4 -5.10 -4.01 14.92
C GLY A 4 -5.70 -5.41 14.74
N VAL A 5 -6.12 -5.76 13.52
CA VAL A 5 -6.60 -7.12 13.20
C VAL A 5 -5.49 -8.15 13.38
N ALA A 6 -4.30 -7.88 12.83
CA ALA A 6 -3.16 -8.77 12.99
C ALA A 6 -2.78 -8.93 14.47
N LEU A 7 -2.85 -7.86 15.27
CA LEU A 7 -2.58 -7.93 16.71
C LEU A 7 -3.60 -8.80 17.45
N ALA A 8 -4.90 -8.64 17.17
CA ALA A 8 -5.96 -9.46 17.78
C ALA A 8 -5.76 -10.96 17.50
N VAL A 9 -5.31 -11.32 16.29
CA VAL A 9 -4.94 -12.71 15.96
C VAL A 9 -3.68 -13.14 16.73
N LYS A 10 -2.66 -12.27 16.80
CA LYS A 10 -1.41 -12.56 17.52
C LYS A 10 -1.62 -12.79 19.01
N THR A 11 -2.54 -12.06 19.63
CA THR A 11 -2.85 -12.16 21.07
C THR A 11 -3.87 -13.25 21.39
N GLY A 12 -4.47 -13.87 20.38
CA GLY A 12 -5.49 -14.91 20.56
C GLY A 12 -6.89 -14.38 20.89
N GLU A 13 -7.13 -13.08 20.69
CA GLU A 13 -8.47 -12.48 20.78
C GLU A 13 -9.36 -12.86 19.59
N ALA A 14 -8.77 -13.30 18.48
CA ALA A 14 -9.44 -13.84 17.31
C ALA A 14 -8.63 -14.98 16.69
N GLU A 15 -9.30 -15.94 16.04
CA GLU A 15 -8.61 -17.03 15.34
C GLU A 15 -8.10 -16.64 13.94
N ALA A 16 -8.78 -15.69 13.28
CA ALA A 16 -8.43 -15.19 11.95
C ALA A 16 -8.99 -13.78 11.72
N GLY A 17 -8.46 -13.06 10.73
CA GLY A 17 -8.97 -11.75 10.35
C GLY A 17 -8.43 -11.24 9.02
N MET A 18 -9.20 -10.39 8.35
CA MET A 18 -8.84 -9.77 7.09
C MET A 18 -7.82 -8.63 7.31
N CYS A 19 -6.64 -8.75 6.71
CA CYS A 19 -5.63 -7.70 6.74
C CYS A 19 -4.79 -7.66 5.45
N VAL A 20 -3.96 -6.62 5.30
CA VAL A 20 -2.94 -6.59 4.24
C VAL A 20 -1.73 -7.43 4.63
N TYR A 21 -1.04 -7.96 3.62
CA TYR A 21 0.14 -8.80 3.79
C TYR A 21 1.21 -8.17 4.71
N SER A 22 1.52 -6.89 4.50
CA SER A 22 2.55 -6.18 5.27
C SER A 22 2.25 -6.14 6.77
N ALA A 23 0.97 -6.09 7.17
CA ALA A 23 0.57 -6.12 8.58
C ALA A 23 0.78 -7.51 9.22
N ALA A 24 0.42 -8.59 8.50
CA ALA A 24 0.66 -9.95 8.97
C ALA A 24 2.17 -10.25 9.06
N GLN A 25 2.94 -9.83 8.06
CA GLN A 25 4.40 -10.00 8.01
C GLN A 25 5.08 -9.27 9.17
N ALA A 26 4.68 -8.03 9.47
CA ALA A 26 5.25 -7.25 10.58
C ALA A 26 5.08 -7.92 11.95
N LEU A 27 4.06 -8.76 12.14
CA LEU A 27 3.82 -9.51 13.39
C LEU A 27 4.22 -11.00 13.31
N GLY A 28 4.82 -11.42 12.19
CA GLY A 28 5.24 -12.79 11.95
C GLY A 28 4.09 -13.79 11.95
N LEU A 29 2.93 -13.39 11.41
CA LEU A 29 1.75 -14.25 11.30
C LEU A 29 1.70 -14.94 9.92
N PRO A 30 1.16 -16.17 9.83
CA PRO A 30 0.85 -16.78 8.54
C PRO A 30 -0.19 -15.94 7.80
N PHE A 31 -0.10 -15.91 6.47
CA PHE A 31 -1.01 -15.16 5.62
C PHE A 31 -1.54 -16.02 4.48
N VAL A 32 -2.86 -15.99 4.26
CA VAL A 32 -3.53 -16.67 3.15
C VAL A 32 -4.01 -15.60 2.16
N PRO A 33 -3.44 -15.53 0.94
CA PRO A 33 -3.85 -14.52 -0.04
C PRO A 33 -5.25 -14.83 -0.57
N VAL A 34 -6.14 -13.85 -0.52
CA VAL A 34 -7.52 -13.95 -1.04
C VAL A 34 -7.77 -13.06 -2.26
N GLY A 35 -6.90 -12.07 -2.49
CA GLY A 35 -7.00 -11.14 -3.61
C GLY A 35 -5.94 -10.05 -3.52
N THR A 36 -5.88 -9.23 -4.56
CA THR A 36 -5.05 -8.01 -4.61
C THR A 36 -5.96 -6.79 -4.72
N GLU A 37 -5.51 -5.70 -4.13
CA GLU A 37 -6.19 -4.41 -4.22
C GLU A 37 -5.25 -3.38 -4.84
N ARG A 38 -5.80 -2.52 -5.71
CA ARG A 38 -5.05 -1.43 -6.33
C ARG A 38 -5.17 -0.19 -5.46
N TYR A 39 -4.04 0.27 -4.93
CA TYR A 39 -3.96 1.48 -4.12
C TYR A 39 -3.51 2.66 -4.97
N GLU A 40 -4.24 3.77 -4.89
CA GLU A 40 -3.97 4.98 -5.67
C GLU A 40 -4.16 6.25 -4.83
N LEU A 41 -3.47 7.31 -5.23
CA LEU A 41 -3.76 8.66 -4.77
C LEU A 41 -4.53 9.40 -5.86
N ALA A 42 -5.58 10.12 -5.45
CA ALA A 42 -6.38 10.94 -6.33
C ALA A 42 -6.17 12.43 -6.02
N PHE A 43 -6.08 13.23 -7.08
CA PHE A 43 -6.09 14.68 -7.02
C PHE A 43 -6.96 15.21 -8.17
N ARG A 44 -7.44 16.46 -8.06
CA ARG A 44 -8.26 17.05 -9.13
C ARG A 44 -7.38 17.36 -10.32
N THR A 45 -7.88 17.12 -11.54
CA THR A 45 -7.14 17.37 -12.78
C THR A 45 -6.63 18.82 -12.88
N GLY A 46 -7.39 19.80 -12.40
CA GLY A 46 -6.98 21.21 -12.39
C GLY A 46 -5.82 21.55 -11.46
N ASP A 47 -5.43 20.63 -10.57
CA ASP A 47 -4.32 20.80 -9.64
C ASP A 47 -3.01 20.15 -10.16
N SER A 48 -2.96 19.70 -11.43
CA SER A 48 -1.79 18.99 -11.99
C SER A 48 -0.49 19.80 -11.98
N ASP A 49 -0.61 21.11 -12.15
CA ASP A 49 0.53 22.03 -12.21
C ASP A 49 0.93 22.56 -10.82
N ASP A 50 0.22 22.14 -9.76
CA ASP A 50 0.60 22.47 -8.40
C ASP A 50 1.97 21.83 -8.08
N PRO A 51 2.99 22.63 -7.68
CA PRO A 51 4.32 22.10 -7.40
C PRO A 51 4.32 21.05 -6.29
N ARG A 52 3.34 21.07 -5.37
CA ARG A 52 3.19 20.08 -4.29
C ARG A 52 2.71 18.73 -4.84
N ILE A 53 1.79 18.75 -5.82
CA ILE A 53 1.32 17.54 -6.50
C ILE A 53 2.45 16.98 -7.36
N THR A 54 3.15 17.84 -8.11
CA THR A 54 4.31 17.42 -8.91
C THR A 54 5.37 16.73 -8.04
N ALA A 55 5.71 17.33 -6.89
CA ALA A 55 6.68 16.75 -5.96
C ALA A 55 6.23 15.39 -5.40
N LEU A 56 4.94 15.24 -5.05
CA LEU A 56 4.38 13.98 -4.58
C LEU A 56 4.45 12.89 -5.66
N VAL A 57 4.06 13.21 -6.89
CA VAL A 57 4.12 12.27 -8.03
C VAL A 57 5.57 11.84 -8.29
N GLN A 58 6.52 12.77 -8.27
CA GLN A 58 7.95 12.47 -8.42
C GLN A 58 8.47 11.56 -7.30
N ALA A 59 8.08 11.81 -6.05
CA ALA A 59 8.46 10.97 -4.92
C ALA A 59 7.92 9.54 -5.08
N ILE A 60 6.66 9.37 -5.51
CA ILE A 60 6.07 8.03 -5.71
C ILE A 60 6.70 7.31 -6.92
N ALA A 61 7.06 8.05 -7.97
CA ALA A 61 7.70 7.48 -9.16
C ALA A 61 9.18 7.13 -8.96
N SER A 62 9.76 7.51 -7.82
CA SER A 62 11.19 7.40 -7.56
C SER A 62 11.64 5.94 -7.35
N PRO A 63 12.90 5.60 -7.70
CA PRO A 63 13.47 4.28 -7.38
C PRO A 63 13.45 3.98 -5.88
N GLU A 64 13.77 4.98 -5.05
CA GLU A 64 13.84 4.85 -3.59
C GLU A 64 12.48 4.44 -3.00
N PHE A 65 11.38 4.98 -3.53
CA PHE A 65 10.05 4.56 -3.11
C PHE A 65 9.75 3.09 -3.49
N ARG A 66 10.17 2.65 -4.68
CA ARG A 66 10.03 1.25 -5.10
C ARG A 66 10.86 0.30 -4.23
N GLU A 67 12.03 0.73 -3.77
CA GLU A 67 12.86 -0.03 -2.83
C GLU A 67 12.18 -0.18 -1.47
N ILE A 68 11.58 0.90 -0.94
CA ILE A 68 10.77 0.85 0.29
C ILE A 68 9.65 -0.18 0.15
N LEU A 69 8.87 -0.13 -0.93
CA LEU A 69 7.78 -1.09 -1.18
C LEU A 69 8.28 -2.53 -1.30
N SER A 70 9.44 -2.74 -1.93
CA SER A 70 10.06 -4.06 -2.06
C SER A 70 10.48 -4.62 -0.70
N GLY A 71 11.00 -3.76 0.19
CA GLY A 71 11.37 -4.13 1.56
C GLY A 71 10.18 -4.49 2.45
N LEU A 72 9.02 -3.85 2.25
CA LEU A 72 7.78 -4.19 2.94
C LEU A 72 7.17 -5.51 2.43
N GLY A 73 7.42 -5.88 1.18
CA GLY A 73 6.86 -7.09 0.56
C GLY A 73 5.34 -7.03 0.34
N GLY A 74 4.82 -7.93 -0.49
CA GLY A 74 3.39 -8.00 -0.80
C GLY A 74 2.85 -6.88 -1.69
N TYR A 75 3.71 -5.97 -2.16
CA TYR A 75 3.37 -4.93 -3.13
C TYR A 75 3.88 -5.28 -4.53
N THR A 76 3.05 -5.02 -5.53
CA THR A 76 3.40 -5.08 -6.95
C THR A 76 3.62 -3.67 -7.46
N THR A 77 4.78 -3.39 -8.08
CA THR A 77 5.22 -2.02 -8.39
C THR A 77 5.19 -1.63 -9.87
N GLN A 78 4.60 -2.48 -10.74
CA GLN A 78 4.59 -2.26 -12.19
C GLN A 78 3.93 -0.92 -12.58
N GLU A 79 2.88 -0.52 -11.85
CA GLU A 79 2.12 0.71 -12.10
C GLU A 79 2.44 1.83 -11.11
N THR A 80 3.44 1.64 -10.23
CA THR A 80 3.79 2.64 -9.21
C THR A 80 4.32 3.91 -9.86
N GLY A 81 3.65 5.03 -9.56
CA GLY A 81 3.98 6.35 -10.11
C GLY A 81 3.33 6.65 -11.46
N VAL A 82 2.50 5.75 -12.00
CA VAL A 82 1.75 5.99 -13.24
C VAL A 82 0.56 6.90 -12.97
N LEU A 83 0.46 7.98 -13.75
CA LEU A 83 -0.71 8.86 -13.74
C LEU A 83 -1.79 8.31 -14.69
N ARG A 84 -3.03 8.25 -14.21
CA ARG A 84 -4.20 7.93 -15.04
C ARG A 84 -5.34 8.91 -14.74
N GLN A 85 -6.19 9.12 -15.73
CA GLN A 85 -7.46 9.82 -15.55
C GLN A 85 -8.58 8.79 -15.38
N VAL A 86 -9.51 9.09 -14.47
CA VAL A 86 -10.72 8.30 -14.25
C VAL A 86 -11.90 9.05 -14.88
N PRO A 87 -12.82 8.38 -15.59
CA PRO A 87 -13.99 9.01 -16.20
C PRO A 87 -14.87 9.77 -15.23
#